data_AF-A0A845LU18-F1
#
_entry.id   AF-A0A845LU18-F1
#
_cell.length_a   1.000
_cell.length_b   1.000
_cell.length_c   1.000
_cell.angle_alpha   90.00
_cell.angle_beta   90.00
_cell.angle_gamma   90.00
#
_symmetry.space_group_name_H-M   'P 1'
#
loop_
_entity.id
_entity.type
_entity.pdbx_description
1 polymer ?
#
loop_
_entity_poly.entity_id
_entity_poly.type
_entity_poly.pdbx_seq_one_letter_code
_entity_poly.pdbx_strand_id
1 'polypeptide(L)'
;MSKYYLSDIDLHLFDEGAEPGVAPQAEGSQVEGGAEGAEAPQRDYDTEFEGLINGEYKDTFHKRTQGIIDKRLKKYKDIETKLGRYSETMEYLMEKYEVDSEDSLLERLKTESIEDLAYRKNMDPDTYLEYRRGQKALQMTQQEQENQRIANKWRQEEAEVKESYPDFNLAELLSRNDEVAVEFFRLAKSGIIPLKRAYEITHLENIKKNVAKQAEEATIKNIQAKGVRPKEAASSAKDGSVVQKNVSSLTPKERAELAQRAARGETVKLGR
;
A
#
# COMPACT_ATOMS: atom_id res chain seq x y z
N MET A 1 12.71 -16.40 19.31
CA MET A 1 11.41 -17.10 19.42
C MET A 1 10.40 -16.35 18.55
N SER A 2 10.28 -16.67 17.27
CA SER A 2 9.25 -16.07 16.40
C SER A 2 8.81 -17.14 15.40
N LYS A 3 7.75 -17.89 15.74
CA LYS A 3 7.28 -19.05 14.97
C LYS A 3 5.79 -18.99 14.60
N TYR A 4 5.09 -17.87 14.79
CA TYR A 4 3.62 -17.84 14.67
C TYR A 4 3.01 -16.70 13.84
N TYR A 5 3.78 -15.83 13.19
CA TYR A 5 3.19 -14.62 12.58
C TYR A 5 2.52 -14.79 11.20
N LEU A 6 2.61 -15.96 10.55
CA LEU A 6 1.98 -16.19 9.23
C LEU A 6 0.91 -17.29 9.22
N SER A 7 0.74 -18.05 10.31
CA SER A 7 -0.34 -19.05 10.40
C SER A 7 -1.70 -18.43 10.70
N ASP A 8 -1.70 -17.20 11.23
CA ASP A 8 -2.90 -16.53 11.74
C ASP A 8 -3.35 -15.40 10.80
N ILE A 9 -2.73 -15.27 9.62
CA ILE A 9 -3.18 -14.35 8.58
C ILE A 9 -4.38 -14.99 7.92
N ASP A 10 -5.57 -14.52 8.30
CA ASP A 10 -6.82 -14.95 7.69
C ASP A 10 -6.91 -14.43 6.24
N LEU A 11 -6.39 -15.21 5.29
CA LEU A 11 -6.49 -14.94 3.86
C LEU A 11 -7.95 -14.98 3.34
N HIS A 12 -8.92 -15.36 4.17
CA HIS A 12 -10.35 -15.31 3.86
C HIS A 12 -10.99 -13.95 4.11
N LEU A 13 -10.33 -13.04 4.86
CA LEU A 13 -10.88 -11.72 5.19
C LEU A 13 -11.18 -10.83 3.97
N PHE A 14 -10.67 -11.19 2.80
CA PHE A 14 -10.84 -10.41 1.56
C PHE A 14 -11.63 -11.14 0.44
N ASP A 15 -12.21 -12.31 0.72
CA ASP A 15 -13.05 -13.06 -0.24
C ASP A 15 -14.56 -12.84 -0.03
N GLU A 16 -14.94 -12.12 1.03
CA GLU A 16 -16.33 -11.83 1.37
C GLU A 16 -16.61 -10.32 1.21
N GLY A 17 -17.75 -10.01 0.59
CA GLY A 17 -18.13 -8.65 0.21
C GLY A 17 -17.98 -7.68 1.38
N ALA A 18 -17.34 -6.55 1.09
CA ALA A 18 -17.08 -5.46 2.03
C ALA A 18 -18.34 -5.08 2.83
N GLU A 19 -18.45 -5.66 4.03
CA GLU A 19 -19.34 -5.23 5.10
C GLU A 19 -18.84 -3.85 5.61
N PRO A 20 -19.77 -2.92 5.91
CA PRO A 20 -19.42 -1.58 6.35
C PRO A 20 -18.76 -1.61 7.73
N GLY A 21 -17.52 -1.15 7.80
CA GLY A 21 -16.76 -1.02 9.03
C GLY A 21 -17.54 -0.30 10.12
N VAL A 22 -17.74 -1.01 11.24
CA VAL A 22 -18.16 -0.45 12.51
C VAL A 22 -17.04 0.47 12.99
N ALA A 23 -17.35 1.77 13.14
CA ALA A 23 -16.44 2.74 13.71
C ALA A 23 -16.18 2.40 15.19
N PRO A 24 -14.91 2.33 15.65
CA PRO A 24 -14.65 2.30 17.09
C PRO A 24 -14.90 3.69 17.67
N GLN A 25 -15.77 3.69 18.68
CA GLN A 25 -16.12 4.81 19.53
C GLN A 25 -14.91 5.18 20.41
N ALA A 26 -14.47 6.43 20.35
CA ALA A 26 -13.41 6.95 21.21
C ALA A 26 -13.97 7.22 22.61
N GLU A 27 -13.61 6.37 23.58
CA GLU A 27 -13.67 6.69 25.01
C GLU A 27 -12.28 7.09 25.48
N GLY A 28 -12.17 8.30 26.04
CA GLY A 28 -10.94 8.82 26.62
C GLY A 28 -10.67 8.24 28.02
N SER A 29 -9.40 8.01 28.32
CA SER A 29 -8.84 8.23 29.66
C SER A 29 -7.32 8.38 29.61
N GLN A 30 -6.87 9.32 30.42
CA GLN A 30 -5.49 9.82 30.59
C GLN A 30 -4.44 8.75 30.85
N VAL A 31 -3.23 9.01 30.33
CA VAL A 31 -1.98 8.46 30.87
C VAL A 31 -1.12 9.65 31.32
N GLU A 32 -0.84 9.73 32.62
CA GLU A 32 0.25 10.54 33.18
C GLU A 32 1.59 9.80 33.01
N GLY A 33 2.68 10.55 32.77
CA GLY A 33 4.05 10.09 33.01
C GLY A 33 5.01 10.39 31.85
N GLY A 34 5.77 11.48 31.96
CA GLY A 34 6.58 12.06 30.89
C GLY A 34 7.97 11.47 30.66
N ALA A 35 8.59 11.96 29.58
CA ALA A 35 10.04 12.14 29.41
C ALA A 35 10.27 13.11 28.24
N GLU A 36 11.05 14.17 28.49
CA GLU A 36 11.41 15.23 27.55
C GLU A 36 12.15 14.72 26.30
N GLY A 37 11.64 15.10 25.14
CA GLY A 37 12.35 15.17 23.87
C GLY A 37 11.75 16.32 23.09
N ALA A 38 12.57 17.27 22.64
CA ALA A 38 12.12 18.51 22.00
C ALA A 38 11.16 18.24 20.82
N GLU A 39 9.86 18.47 21.04
CA GLU A 39 8.81 18.41 20.04
C GLU A 39 8.87 19.66 19.14
N ALA A 40 8.96 19.46 17.83
CA ALA A 40 8.52 20.47 16.88
C ALA A 40 7.06 20.84 17.22
N PRO A 41 6.65 22.12 17.09
CA PRO A 41 5.31 22.54 17.52
C PRO A 41 4.28 21.64 16.86
N GLN A 42 3.56 20.87 17.68
CA GLN A 42 2.51 19.97 17.23
C GLN A 42 1.45 20.84 16.57
N ARG A 43 1.47 20.88 15.24
CA ARG A 43 0.57 21.69 14.45
C ARG A 43 -0.84 21.19 14.72
N ASP A 44 -1.71 22.08 15.17
CA ASP A 44 -3.11 21.75 15.42
C ASP A 44 -3.85 21.66 14.08
N TYR A 45 -3.78 20.47 13.50
CA TYR A 45 -4.36 20.17 12.19
C TYR A 45 -5.88 20.33 12.17
N ASP A 46 -6.57 20.16 13.30
CA ASP A 46 -8.02 20.30 13.37
C ASP A 46 -8.42 21.77 13.22
N THR A 47 -7.73 22.66 13.95
CA THR A 47 -7.97 24.11 13.84
C THR A 47 -7.55 24.67 12.47
N GLU A 48 -6.45 24.19 11.89
CA GLU A 48 -6.02 24.58 10.53
C GLU A 48 -7.03 24.11 9.46
N PHE A 49 -7.55 22.88 9.60
CA PHE A 49 -8.56 22.33 8.70
C PHE A 49 -9.88 23.09 8.80
N GLU A 50 -10.39 23.32 10.01
CA GLU A 50 -11.58 24.13 10.28
C GLU A 50 -11.45 25.54 9.66
N GLY A 51 -10.29 26.17 9.76
CA GLY A 51 -10.01 27.45 9.12
C GLY A 51 -10.10 27.40 7.59
N LEU A 52 -9.57 26.33 6.98
CA LEU A 52 -9.60 26.12 5.52
C LEU A 52 -11.02 25.84 5.01
N ILE A 53 -11.78 24.98 5.70
CA ILE A 53 -13.14 24.57 5.26
C ILE A 53 -14.22 25.59 5.62
N ASN A 54 -13.97 26.51 6.55
CA ASN A 54 -14.90 27.60 6.86
C ASN A 54 -14.57 28.91 6.11
N GLY A 55 -13.37 29.00 5.51
CA GLY A 55 -12.91 30.12 4.68
C GLY A 55 -13.08 29.87 3.18
N GLU A 56 -11.99 29.95 2.43
CA GLU A 56 -11.98 29.93 0.95
C GLU A 56 -12.57 28.66 0.34
N TYR A 57 -12.49 27.52 1.04
CA TYR A 57 -12.99 26.24 0.54
C TYR A 57 -14.41 25.89 0.99
N LYS A 58 -15.10 26.77 1.73
CA LYS A 58 -16.41 26.47 2.34
C LYS A 58 -17.44 25.93 1.35
N ASP A 59 -17.65 26.61 0.25
CA ASP A 59 -18.67 26.23 -0.74
C ASP A 59 -18.29 24.94 -1.47
N THR A 60 -17.00 24.76 -1.80
CA THR A 60 -16.52 23.55 -2.47
C THR A 60 -16.55 22.33 -1.54
N PHE A 61 -16.20 22.52 -0.26
CA PHE A 61 -16.30 21.51 0.78
C PHE A 61 -17.75 21.14 1.07
N HIS A 62 -18.65 22.10 1.22
CA HIS A 62 -20.09 21.86 1.39
C HIS A 62 -20.67 21.09 0.19
N LYS A 63 -20.38 21.52 -1.03
CA LYS A 63 -20.85 20.85 -2.25
C LYS A 63 -20.34 19.41 -2.34
N ARG A 64 -19.08 19.18 -1.98
CA ARG A 64 -18.49 17.83 -1.98
C ARG A 64 -19.10 16.94 -0.90
N THR A 65 -19.29 17.49 0.31
CA THR A 65 -19.91 16.79 1.44
C THR A 65 -21.38 16.46 1.15
N GLN A 66 -22.15 17.40 0.63
CA GLN A 66 -23.53 17.17 0.20
C GLN A 66 -23.59 16.10 -0.89
N GLY A 67 -22.67 16.15 -1.87
CA GLY A 67 -22.58 15.09 -2.89
C GLY A 67 -22.25 13.70 -2.32
N ILE A 68 -21.48 13.63 -1.23
CA ILE A 68 -21.22 12.37 -0.51
C ILE A 68 -22.49 11.92 0.23
N ILE A 69 -23.17 12.83 0.92
CA ILE A 69 -24.42 12.57 1.65
C ILE A 69 -25.50 12.09 0.69
N ASP A 70 -25.74 12.79 -0.42
CA ASP A 70 -26.75 12.44 -1.42
C ASP A 70 -26.46 11.07 -2.05
N LYS A 71 -25.19 10.78 -2.36
CA LYS A 71 -24.76 9.46 -2.86
C LYS A 71 -25.01 8.37 -1.81
N ARG A 72 -24.70 8.62 -0.55
CA ARG A 72 -24.94 7.67 0.55
C ARG A 72 -26.43 7.45 0.77
N LEU A 73 -27.22 8.53 0.86
CA LEU A 73 -28.67 8.47 1.05
C LEU A 73 -29.37 7.77 -0.12
N LYS A 74 -28.92 7.99 -1.36
CA LYS A 74 -29.41 7.25 -2.51
C LYS A 74 -29.12 5.75 -2.39
N LYS A 75 -27.90 5.38 -2.00
CA LYS A 75 -27.56 3.96 -1.75
C LYS A 75 -28.47 3.37 -0.66
N TYR A 76 -28.75 4.09 0.41
CA TYR A 76 -29.68 3.63 1.45
C TYR A 76 -31.09 3.41 0.91
N LYS A 77 -31.63 4.35 0.12
CA LYS A 77 -32.95 4.18 -0.53
C LYS A 77 -32.98 3.02 -1.51
N ASP A 78 -31.90 2.79 -2.26
CA ASP A 78 -31.76 1.64 -3.16
C ASP A 78 -31.73 0.32 -2.37
N ILE A 79 -31.08 0.29 -1.22
CA ILE A 79 -31.06 -0.87 -0.31
C ILE A 79 -32.45 -1.11 0.28
N GLU A 80 -33.11 -0.07 0.79
CA GLU A 80 -34.46 -0.12 1.34
C GLU A 80 -35.46 -0.66 0.31
N THR A 81 -35.41 -0.14 -0.92
CA THR A 81 -36.25 -0.62 -2.04
C THR A 81 -35.97 -2.10 -2.36
N LYS A 82 -34.70 -2.51 -2.37
CA LYS A 82 -34.34 -3.92 -2.59
C LYS A 82 -34.86 -4.80 -1.47
N LEU A 83 -34.75 -4.35 -0.22
CA LEU A 83 -35.19 -5.08 0.96
C LEU A 83 -36.71 -5.27 0.96
N GLY A 84 -37.48 -4.24 0.58
CA GLY A 84 -38.93 -4.34 0.39
C GLY A 84 -39.34 -5.36 -0.67
N ARG A 85 -38.64 -5.40 -1.82
CA ARG A 85 -38.88 -6.45 -2.83
C ARG A 85 -38.51 -7.83 -2.31
N TYR A 86 -37.43 -7.95 -1.53
CA TYR A 86 -37.04 -9.24 -0.95
C TYR A 86 -38.09 -9.73 0.04
N SER A 87 -38.63 -8.86 0.90
CA SER A 87 -39.71 -9.23 1.81
C SER A 87 -40.96 -9.70 1.05
N GLU A 88 -41.37 -9.01 -0.02
CA GLU A 88 -42.50 -9.44 -0.85
C GLU A 88 -42.27 -10.82 -1.47
N THR A 89 -41.06 -11.07 -2.01
CA THR A 89 -40.72 -12.38 -2.57
C THR A 89 -40.64 -13.47 -1.51
N MET A 90 -40.18 -13.12 -0.31
CA MET A 90 -40.08 -14.04 0.81
C MET A 90 -41.47 -14.45 1.28
N GLU A 91 -42.38 -13.48 1.43
CA GLU A 91 -43.79 -13.71 1.81
C GLU A 91 -44.51 -14.61 0.79
N TYR A 92 -44.31 -14.35 -0.51
CA TYR A 92 -44.84 -15.23 -1.56
C TYR A 92 -44.28 -16.65 -1.50
N LEU A 93 -42.98 -16.81 -1.24
CA LEU A 93 -42.36 -18.13 -1.10
C LEU A 93 -42.85 -18.84 0.18
N MET A 94 -42.98 -18.11 1.29
CA MET A 94 -43.50 -18.62 2.55
C MET A 94 -44.95 -19.10 2.40
N GLU A 95 -45.79 -18.34 1.69
CA GLU A 95 -47.16 -18.75 1.33
C GLU A 95 -47.15 -20.00 0.43
N LYS A 96 -46.35 -20.00 -0.64
CA LYS A 96 -46.26 -21.14 -1.58
C LYS A 96 -45.83 -22.44 -0.89
N TYR A 97 -44.91 -22.34 0.07
CA TYR A 97 -44.38 -23.48 0.81
C TYR A 97 -45.11 -23.77 2.12
N GLU A 98 -46.15 -22.99 2.44
CA GLU A 98 -46.96 -23.11 3.65
C GLU A 98 -46.09 -23.13 4.93
N VAL A 99 -45.15 -22.19 5.03
CA VAL A 99 -44.20 -22.07 6.16
C VAL A 99 -44.30 -20.70 6.82
N ASP A 100 -44.26 -20.71 8.16
CA ASP A 100 -44.44 -19.50 8.97
C ASP A 100 -43.13 -18.78 9.34
N SER A 101 -41.97 -19.34 8.98
CA SER A 101 -40.66 -18.73 9.27
C SER A 101 -39.67 -18.83 8.10
N GLU A 102 -38.76 -17.87 8.03
CA GLU A 102 -37.68 -17.85 7.03
C GLU A 102 -36.75 -19.06 7.14
N ASP A 103 -36.47 -19.50 8.37
CA ASP A 103 -35.62 -20.68 8.62
C ASP A 103 -36.27 -21.96 8.10
N SER A 104 -37.58 -22.13 8.33
CA SER A 104 -38.37 -23.26 7.80
C SER A 104 -38.44 -23.24 6.27
N LEU A 105 -38.60 -22.05 5.66
CA LEU A 105 -38.54 -21.90 4.22
C LEU A 105 -37.17 -22.28 3.66
N LEU A 106 -36.10 -21.81 4.31
CA LEU A 106 -34.74 -22.11 3.91
C LEU A 106 -34.43 -23.61 4.03
N GLU A 107 -34.90 -24.26 5.10
CA GLU A 107 -34.78 -25.71 5.27
C GLU A 107 -35.54 -26.47 4.18
N ARG A 108 -36.79 -26.09 3.92
CA ARG A 108 -37.61 -26.72 2.87
C ARG A 108 -36.96 -26.58 1.49
N LEU A 109 -36.49 -25.38 1.15
CA LEU A 109 -35.80 -25.12 -0.10
C LEU A 109 -34.48 -25.89 -0.21
N LYS A 110 -33.72 -26.01 0.89
CA LYS A 110 -32.50 -26.82 0.93
C LYS A 110 -32.80 -28.30 0.72
N THR A 111 -33.85 -28.81 1.35
CA THR A 111 -34.25 -30.22 1.22
C THR A 111 -34.71 -30.54 -0.19
N GLU A 112 -35.64 -29.76 -0.76
CA GLU A 112 -36.07 -29.91 -2.15
C GLU A 112 -34.90 -29.77 -3.13
N SER A 113 -34.01 -28.80 -2.90
CA SER A 113 -32.80 -28.67 -3.71
C SER A 113 -31.88 -29.88 -3.59
N ILE A 114 -31.78 -30.52 -2.42
CA ILE A 114 -30.96 -31.71 -2.23
C ILE A 114 -31.59 -32.89 -2.99
N GLU A 115 -32.90 -33.08 -2.89
CA GLU A 115 -33.63 -34.13 -3.61
C GLU A 115 -33.46 -34.01 -5.13
N ASP A 116 -33.65 -32.81 -5.69
CA ASP A 116 -33.48 -32.54 -7.12
C ASP A 116 -32.03 -32.75 -7.59
N LEU A 117 -31.06 -32.29 -6.80
CA LEU A 117 -29.63 -32.45 -7.12
C LEU A 117 -29.19 -33.91 -7.02
N ALA A 118 -29.70 -34.65 -6.04
CA ALA A 118 -29.47 -36.07 -5.87
C ALA A 118 -30.04 -36.86 -7.06
N TYR A 119 -31.27 -36.56 -7.46
CA TYR A 119 -31.92 -37.15 -8.64
C TYR A 119 -31.10 -36.93 -9.91
N ARG A 120 -30.65 -35.69 -10.17
CA ARG A 120 -29.77 -35.36 -11.32
C ARG A 120 -28.44 -36.11 -11.33
N LYS A 121 -27.95 -36.51 -10.15
CA LYS A 121 -26.71 -37.26 -9.99
C LYS A 121 -26.93 -38.77 -9.90
N ASN A 122 -28.17 -39.24 -10.00
CA ASN A 122 -28.57 -40.64 -9.78
C ASN A 122 -28.07 -41.17 -8.43
N MET A 123 -28.20 -40.34 -7.38
CA MET A 123 -27.84 -40.66 -6.01
C MET A 123 -29.07 -40.52 -5.11
N ASP A 124 -29.08 -41.25 -4.00
CA ASP A 124 -30.04 -41.02 -2.92
C ASP A 124 -29.72 -39.70 -2.17
N PRO A 125 -30.72 -38.95 -1.64
CA PRO A 125 -30.50 -37.68 -0.94
C PRO A 125 -29.45 -37.73 0.18
N ASP A 126 -29.44 -38.79 0.99
CA ASP A 126 -28.48 -38.93 2.09
C ASP A 126 -27.07 -39.16 1.56
N THR A 127 -26.95 -40.00 0.53
CA THR A 127 -25.66 -40.25 -0.16
C THR A 127 -25.14 -38.98 -0.84
N TYR A 128 -26.02 -38.18 -1.43
CA TYR A 128 -25.66 -36.90 -2.02
C TYR A 128 -25.15 -35.90 -0.97
N LEU A 129 -25.75 -35.89 0.23
CA LEU A 129 -25.30 -35.03 1.32
C LEU A 129 -23.87 -35.37 1.78
N GLU A 130 -23.55 -36.66 1.92
CA GLU A 130 -22.20 -37.13 2.22
C GLU A 130 -21.21 -36.77 1.11
N TYR A 131 -21.58 -37.00 -0.15
CA TYR A 131 -20.78 -36.58 -1.29
C TYR A 131 -20.49 -35.07 -1.26
N ARG A 132 -21.51 -34.24 -1.00
CA ARG A 132 -21.37 -32.78 -0.90
C ARG A 132 -20.47 -32.36 0.26
N ARG A 133 -20.60 -33.01 1.42
CA ARG A 133 -19.70 -32.78 2.58
C ARG A 133 -18.25 -33.12 2.23
N GLY A 134 -18.02 -34.26 1.57
CA GLY A 134 -16.70 -34.66 1.09
C GLY A 134 -16.10 -33.66 0.09
N GLN A 135 -16.88 -33.18 -0.88
CA GLN A 135 -16.46 -32.15 -1.83
C GLN A 135 -16.09 -30.84 -1.12
N LYS A 136 -16.91 -30.40 -0.16
CA LYS A 136 -16.60 -29.20 0.63
C LYS A 136 -15.32 -29.38 1.45
N ALA A 137 -15.12 -30.53 2.10
CA ALA A 137 -13.90 -30.82 2.84
C ALA A 137 -12.66 -30.85 1.94
N LEU A 138 -12.77 -31.42 0.73
CA LEU A 138 -11.71 -31.41 -0.27
C LEU A 138 -11.41 -30.00 -0.78
N GLN A 139 -12.43 -29.17 -0.99
CA GLN A 139 -12.26 -27.77 -1.40
C GLN A 139 -11.54 -26.97 -0.30
N MET A 140 -11.97 -27.11 0.95
CA MET A 140 -11.32 -26.46 2.10
C MET A 140 -9.86 -26.93 2.23
N THR A 141 -9.60 -28.23 2.08
CA THR A 141 -8.23 -28.77 2.14
C THR A 141 -7.37 -28.23 1.01
N GLN A 142 -7.90 -28.12 -0.20
CA GLN A 142 -7.17 -27.55 -1.34
C GLN A 142 -6.89 -26.05 -1.15
N GLN A 143 -7.87 -25.29 -0.66
CA GLN A 143 -7.68 -23.88 -0.33
C GLN A 143 -6.62 -23.69 0.76
N GLU A 144 -6.67 -24.49 1.81
CA GLU A 144 -5.68 -24.46 2.89
C GLU A 144 -4.27 -24.76 2.37
N GLN A 145 -4.13 -25.78 1.51
CA GLN A 145 -2.85 -26.09 0.89
C GLN A 145 -2.35 -24.95 0.01
N GLU A 146 -3.21 -24.33 -0.80
CA GLU A 146 -2.84 -23.19 -1.64
C GLU A 146 -2.45 -21.97 -0.81
N ASN A 147 -3.23 -21.65 0.22
CA ASN A 147 -2.93 -20.59 1.17
C ASN A 147 -1.56 -20.81 1.84
N GLN A 148 -1.27 -22.05 2.26
CA GLN A 148 0.03 -22.40 2.82
C GLN A 148 1.17 -22.23 1.81
N ARG A 149 0.96 -22.59 0.53
CA ARG A 149 1.96 -22.39 -0.52
C ARG A 149 2.24 -20.91 -0.76
N ILE A 150 1.19 -20.09 -0.85
CA ILE A 150 1.30 -18.64 -1.01
C ILE A 150 2.00 -18.03 0.21
N ALA A 151 1.61 -18.39 1.43
CA ALA A 151 2.23 -17.90 2.65
C ALA A 151 3.71 -18.27 2.74
N ASN A 152 4.08 -19.50 2.36
CA ASN A 152 5.48 -19.92 2.32
C ASN A 152 6.29 -19.16 1.26
N LYS A 153 5.71 -18.91 0.08
CA LYS A 153 6.33 -18.11 -0.98
C LYS A 153 6.55 -16.66 -0.51
N TRP A 154 5.53 -16.04 0.05
CA TRP A 154 5.62 -14.67 0.56
C TRP A 154 6.63 -14.53 1.70
N ARG A 155 6.76 -15.53 2.58
CA ARG A 155 7.78 -15.53 3.63
C ARG A 155 9.21 -15.52 3.06
N GLN A 156 9.43 -16.20 1.93
CA GLN A 156 10.73 -16.18 1.24
C GLN A 156 10.96 -14.83 0.57
N GLU A 157 9.97 -14.32 -0.16
CA GLU A 157 10.07 -13.04 -0.87
C GLU A 157 10.18 -11.84 0.08
N GLU A 158 9.56 -11.89 1.27
CA GLU A 158 9.64 -10.82 2.27
C GLU A 158 11.10 -10.57 2.70
N ALA A 159 11.91 -11.61 2.86
CA ALA A 159 13.32 -11.47 3.19
C ALA A 159 14.08 -10.71 2.09
N GLU A 160 13.80 -11.02 0.83
CA GLU A 160 14.41 -10.37 -0.34
C GLU A 160 13.96 -8.90 -0.48
N VAL A 161 12.70 -8.59 -0.16
CA VAL A 161 12.19 -7.21 -0.19
C VAL A 161 12.87 -6.36 0.88
N LYS A 162 13.06 -6.92 2.08
CA LYS A 162 13.72 -6.22 3.20
C LYS A 162 15.16 -5.82 2.92
N GLU A 163 15.85 -6.49 2.00
CA GLU A 163 17.19 -6.06 1.55
C GLU A 163 17.16 -4.70 0.83
N SER A 164 16.10 -4.42 0.07
CA SER A 164 15.94 -3.14 -0.67
C SER A 164 15.12 -2.10 0.09
N TYR A 165 14.19 -2.56 0.93
CA TYR A 165 13.26 -1.73 1.70
C TYR A 165 13.23 -2.21 3.16
N PRO A 166 14.15 -1.73 4.02
CA PRO A 166 14.25 -2.18 5.42
C PRO A 166 12.97 -1.96 6.25
N ASP A 167 12.20 -0.92 5.92
CA ASP A 167 10.93 -0.59 6.57
C ASP A 167 9.76 -1.45 6.10
N PHE A 168 9.98 -2.38 5.15
CA PHE A 168 8.93 -3.25 4.64
C PHE A 168 8.49 -4.27 5.69
N ASN A 169 7.21 -4.25 6.04
CA ASN A 169 6.58 -5.22 6.92
C ASN A 169 5.29 -5.75 6.27
N LEU A 170 5.33 -6.99 5.80
CA LEU A 170 4.20 -7.60 5.11
C LEU A 170 2.97 -7.75 6.03
N ALA A 171 3.18 -8.17 7.27
CA ALA A 171 2.08 -8.38 8.22
C ALA A 171 1.35 -7.08 8.55
N GLU A 172 2.11 -6.00 8.77
CA GLU A 172 1.53 -4.68 8.99
C GLU A 172 0.75 -4.20 7.76
N LEU A 173 1.32 -4.36 6.56
CA LEU A 173 0.68 -3.94 5.33
C LEU A 173 -0.62 -4.67 5.05
N LEU A 174 -0.69 -5.98 5.35
CA LEU A 174 -1.92 -6.77 5.23
C LEU A 174 -2.98 -6.40 6.28
N SER A 175 -2.58 -5.87 7.44
CA SER A 175 -3.50 -5.50 8.51
C SER A 175 -4.18 -4.13 8.33
N ARG A 176 -3.64 -3.27 7.46
CA ARG A 176 -4.07 -1.86 7.35
C ARG A 176 -5.44 -1.67 6.70
N ASN A 177 -5.97 -2.68 5.99
CA ASN A 177 -7.28 -2.65 5.30
C ASN A 177 -7.56 -1.38 4.47
N ASP A 178 -6.52 -0.66 4.06
CA ASP A 178 -6.62 0.54 3.24
C ASP A 178 -6.56 0.19 1.73
N GLU A 179 -6.84 1.16 0.86
CA GLU A 179 -6.86 0.93 -0.59
C GLU A 179 -5.51 0.42 -1.12
N VAL A 180 -4.40 0.84 -0.49
CA VAL A 180 -3.04 0.46 -0.87
C VAL A 180 -2.78 -1.00 -0.51
N ALA A 181 -3.20 -1.44 0.67
CA ALA A 181 -3.11 -2.82 1.14
C ALA A 181 -3.94 -3.77 0.26
N VAL A 182 -5.17 -3.37 -0.09
CA VAL A 182 -6.06 -4.16 -0.96
C VAL A 182 -5.46 -4.32 -2.35
N GLU A 183 -4.95 -3.24 -2.96
CA GLU A 183 -4.32 -3.30 -4.27
C GLU A 183 -3.01 -4.11 -4.25
N PHE A 184 -2.20 -3.95 -3.20
CA PHE A 184 -0.99 -4.74 -3.02
C PHE A 184 -1.32 -6.24 -2.95
N PHE A 185 -2.29 -6.61 -2.11
CA PHE A 185 -2.70 -8.00 -1.93
C PHE A 185 -3.24 -8.58 -3.23
N ARG A 186 -4.07 -7.83 -3.98
CA ARG A 186 -4.58 -8.25 -5.29
C ARG A 186 -3.45 -8.57 -6.27
N LEU A 187 -2.45 -7.69 -6.36
CA LEU A 187 -1.30 -7.89 -7.25
C LEU A 187 -0.43 -9.07 -6.80
N ALA A 188 -0.16 -9.19 -5.50
CA ALA A 188 0.66 -10.26 -4.93
C ALA A 188 -0.02 -11.64 -5.00
N LYS A 189 -1.33 -11.72 -4.73
CA LYS A 189 -2.11 -12.97 -4.76
C LYS A 189 -2.31 -13.51 -6.16
N SER A 190 -2.24 -12.66 -7.19
CA SER A 190 -2.26 -13.10 -8.60
C SER A 190 -1.13 -14.09 -8.93
N GLY A 191 -0.05 -14.11 -8.13
CA GLY A 191 1.09 -15.02 -8.31
C GLY A 191 2.03 -14.66 -9.48
N ILE A 192 1.60 -13.74 -10.36
CA ILE A 192 2.36 -13.28 -11.54
C ILE A 192 3.39 -12.21 -11.15
N ILE A 193 3.04 -11.33 -10.21
CA ILE A 193 3.87 -10.20 -9.82
C ILE A 193 4.59 -10.55 -8.50
N PRO A 194 5.93 -10.50 -8.44
CA PRO A 194 6.67 -10.71 -7.20
C PRO A 194 6.32 -9.65 -6.13
N LEU A 195 6.43 -10.00 -4.86
CA LEU A 195 6.07 -9.16 -3.72
C LEU A 195 6.76 -7.79 -3.76
N LYS A 196 8.04 -7.77 -4.13
CA LYS A 196 8.82 -6.54 -4.32
C LYS A 196 8.15 -5.59 -5.32
N ARG A 197 7.72 -6.14 -6.46
CA ARG A 197 7.16 -5.34 -7.54
C ARG A 197 5.75 -4.86 -7.19
N ALA A 198 4.96 -5.68 -6.50
CA ALA A 198 3.66 -5.27 -5.96
C ALA A 198 3.82 -4.11 -4.96
N TYR A 199 4.84 -4.17 -4.10
CA TYR A 199 5.16 -3.09 -3.16
C TYR A 199 5.56 -1.79 -3.89
N GLU A 200 6.47 -1.89 -4.87
CA GLU A 200 6.91 -0.73 -5.66
C GLU A 200 5.76 -0.04 -6.41
N ILE A 201 4.84 -0.81 -6.98
CA ILE A 201 3.70 -0.25 -7.73
C ILE A 201 2.77 0.53 -6.78
N THR A 202 2.50 -0.02 -5.62
CA THR A 202 1.56 0.56 -4.65
C THR A 202 2.16 1.69 -3.83
N HIS A 203 3.48 1.70 -3.63
CA HIS A 203 4.20 2.70 -2.81
C HIS A 203 5.06 3.66 -3.65
N LEU A 204 4.85 3.70 -4.96
CA LEU A 204 5.72 4.45 -5.90
C LEU A 204 5.87 5.93 -5.52
N GLU A 205 4.79 6.60 -5.11
CA GLU A 205 4.85 8.01 -4.71
C GLU A 205 5.71 8.23 -3.46
N ASN A 206 5.57 7.35 -2.46
CA ASN A 206 6.33 7.44 -1.22
C ASN A 206 7.81 7.17 -1.47
N ILE A 207 8.12 6.18 -2.31
CA ILE A 207 9.49 5.90 -2.75
C ILE A 207 10.08 7.13 -3.45
N LYS A 208 9.36 7.74 -4.40
CA LYS A 208 9.81 8.95 -5.10
C LYS A 208 10.07 10.12 -4.15
N LYS A 209 9.15 10.38 -3.20
CA LYS A 209 9.30 11.44 -2.19
C LYS A 209 10.52 11.21 -1.32
N ASN A 210 10.76 9.97 -0.87
CA ASN A 210 11.91 9.65 -0.03
C ASN A 210 13.24 9.79 -0.78
N VAL A 211 13.30 9.35 -2.05
CA VAL A 211 14.49 9.53 -2.89
C VAL A 211 14.80 11.01 -3.11
N ALA A 212 13.77 11.85 -3.35
CA ALA A 212 13.96 13.29 -3.48
C ALA A 212 14.52 13.91 -2.19
N LYS A 213 13.95 13.59 -1.02
CA LYS A 213 14.44 14.05 0.28
C LYS A 213 15.89 13.62 0.53
N GLN A 214 16.24 12.37 0.25
CA GLN A 214 17.61 11.88 0.42
C GLN A 214 18.61 12.61 -0.50
N ALA A 215 18.21 12.92 -1.73
CA ALA A 215 19.04 13.70 -2.66
C ALA A 215 19.24 15.15 -2.20
N GLU A 216 18.18 15.78 -1.66
CA GLU A 216 18.26 17.10 -1.04
C GLU A 216 19.20 17.10 0.16
N GLU A 217 19.03 16.15 1.10
CA GLU A 217 19.91 15.99 2.26
C GLU A 217 21.35 15.73 1.87
N ALA A 218 21.60 14.86 0.89
CA ALA A 218 22.95 14.60 0.38
C ALA A 218 23.57 15.85 -0.24
N THR A 219 22.78 16.68 -0.93
CA THR A 219 23.24 17.95 -1.49
C THR A 219 23.56 18.95 -0.38
N ILE A 220 22.69 19.08 0.63
CA ILE A 220 22.91 19.95 1.80
C ILE A 220 24.15 19.49 2.56
N LYS A 221 24.32 18.19 2.83
CA LYS A 221 25.52 17.63 3.49
C LYS A 221 26.78 17.90 2.67
N ASN A 222 26.73 17.79 1.35
CA ASN A 222 27.86 18.17 0.48
C ASN A 222 28.16 19.67 0.51
N ILE A 223 27.15 20.53 0.57
CA ILE A 223 27.32 21.99 0.70
C ILE A 223 27.92 22.32 2.07
N GLN A 224 27.41 21.73 3.15
CA GLN A 224 27.93 21.91 4.51
C GLN A 224 29.36 21.40 4.62
N ALA A 225 29.68 20.20 4.10
CA ALA A 225 31.05 19.69 4.07
C ALA A 225 32.00 20.58 3.27
N LYS A 226 31.52 21.23 2.20
CA LYS A 226 32.29 22.25 1.46
C LYS A 226 32.34 23.62 2.18
N GLY A 227 31.35 23.92 3.01
CA GLY A 227 31.23 25.15 3.82
C GLY A 227 32.03 25.11 5.12
N VAL A 228 32.34 23.92 5.66
CA VAL A 228 33.17 23.69 6.85
C VAL A 228 34.66 23.62 6.49
N ARG A 229 35.12 24.32 5.45
CA ARG A 229 36.57 24.54 5.25
C ARG A 229 37.08 25.34 6.45
N PRO A 230 37.99 24.80 7.29
CA PRO A 230 38.61 25.60 8.32
C PRO A 230 39.34 26.76 7.65
N LYS A 231 38.94 28.00 7.95
CA LYS A 231 39.75 29.19 7.66
C LYS A 231 40.87 29.23 8.68
N GLU A 232 41.96 28.52 8.44
CA GLU A 232 43.19 28.68 9.20
C GLU A 232 44.40 28.49 8.28
N ALA A 233 45.40 29.36 8.45
CA ALA A 233 46.65 29.52 7.72
C ALA A 233 46.61 30.22 6.33
N ALA A 234 46.55 31.56 6.38
CA ALA A 234 47.44 32.35 5.55
C ALA A 234 48.89 32.05 5.97
N SER A 235 49.57 31.15 5.27
CA SER A 235 51.03 31.04 5.31
C SER A 235 51.57 30.38 4.05
N SER A 236 52.34 31.18 3.32
CA SER A 236 53.42 30.79 2.43
C SER A 236 53.07 30.18 1.07
N ALA A 237 53.28 31.02 0.06
CA ALA A 237 53.52 30.65 -1.33
C ALA A 237 54.35 29.37 -1.50
N LYS A 238 53.88 28.43 -2.33
CA LYS A 238 54.51 27.97 -3.59
C LYS A 238 53.83 26.70 -4.12
N ASP A 239 53.84 26.60 -5.45
CA ASP A 239 53.53 25.45 -6.30
C ASP A 239 52.08 24.94 -6.34
N GLY A 240 51.32 25.55 -7.25
CA GLY A 240 50.38 24.77 -8.04
C GLY A 240 51.14 23.74 -8.86
N SER A 241 50.84 22.47 -8.65
CA SER A 241 51.32 21.38 -9.50
C SER A 241 50.89 21.65 -10.94
N VAL A 242 51.83 22.11 -11.77
CA VAL A 242 51.65 22.19 -13.21
C VAL A 242 51.56 20.75 -13.71
N VAL A 243 50.33 20.29 -13.96
CA VAL A 243 50.09 19.09 -14.75
C VAL A 243 50.66 19.37 -16.13
N GLN A 244 51.87 18.88 -16.39
CA GLN A 244 52.55 19.00 -17.67
C GLN A 244 51.75 18.19 -18.70
N LYS A 245 50.91 18.86 -19.51
CA LYS A 245 50.23 18.22 -20.65
C LYS A 245 51.22 18.04 -21.80
N ASN A 246 51.33 16.82 -22.31
CA ASN A 246 52.18 16.49 -23.46
C ASN A 246 51.54 16.98 -24.78
N VAL A 247 52.36 17.41 -25.73
CA VAL A 247 51.92 17.98 -27.03
C VAL A 247 50.97 17.05 -27.78
N SER A 248 51.21 15.73 -27.69
CA SER A 248 50.40 14.68 -28.34
C SER A 248 48.99 14.53 -27.75
N SER A 249 48.74 15.06 -26.55
CA SER A 249 47.45 14.99 -25.86
C SER A 249 46.57 16.22 -26.06
N LEU A 250 47.04 17.23 -26.80
CA LEU A 250 46.32 18.50 -26.97
C LEU A 250 45.24 18.40 -28.05
N THR A 251 44.01 18.74 -27.66
CA THR A 251 42.90 18.90 -28.61
C THR A 251 43.11 20.13 -29.51
N PRO A 252 42.46 20.20 -30.69
CA PRO A 252 42.59 21.35 -31.60
C PRO A 252 42.23 22.70 -30.95
N LYS A 253 41.26 22.70 -30.04
CA LYS A 253 40.81 23.89 -29.32
C LYS A 253 41.86 24.38 -28.31
N GLU A 254 42.48 23.45 -27.58
CA GLU A 254 43.55 23.78 -26.62
C GLU A 254 44.81 24.29 -27.33
N ARG A 255 45.13 23.77 -28.52
CA ARG A 255 46.24 24.30 -29.34
C ARG A 255 45.99 25.73 -29.80
N ALA A 256 44.76 26.07 -30.20
CA ALA A 256 44.40 27.42 -30.60
C ALA A 256 44.52 28.42 -29.43
N GLU A 257 44.11 27.99 -28.24
CA GLU A 257 44.21 28.79 -27.02
C GLU A 257 45.68 29.00 -26.60
N LEU A 258 46.50 27.96 -26.68
CA LEU A 258 47.96 28.03 -26.47
C LEU A 258 48.64 28.99 -27.46
N ALA A 259 48.26 28.95 -28.73
CA ALA A 259 48.78 29.86 -29.75
C ALA A 259 48.38 31.32 -29.47
N GLN A 260 47.14 31.57 -29.05
CA GLN A 260 46.69 32.91 -28.66
C GLN A 260 47.39 33.44 -27.41
N ARG A 261 47.79 32.57 -26.49
CA ARG A 261 48.55 32.94 -25.29
C ARG A 261 50.01 33.23 -25.62
N ALA A 262 50.62 32.41 -26.47
CA ALA A 262 51.97 32.68 -26.99
C ALA A 262 52.02 33.98 -27.81
N ALA A 263 51.01 34.27 -28.62
CA ALA A 263 50.89 35.52 -29.37
C ALA A 263 50.77 36.76 -28.47
N ARG A 264 50.29 36.59 -27.23
CA ARG A 264 50.24 37.62 -26.18
C ARG A 264 51.55 37.73 -25.37
N GLY A 265 52.59 37.00 -25.77
CA GLY A 265 53.91 37.03 -25.15
C GLY A 265 54.06 36.11 -23.93
N GLU A 266 53.10 35.22 -23.65
CA GLU A 266 53.23 34.26 -22.56
C GLU A 266 54.19 33.12 -22.94
N THR A 267 55.17 32.83 -22.07
CA THR A 267 56.05 31.66 -22.23
C THR A 267 55.32 30.40 -21.77
N VAL A 268 54.86 29.59 -22.72
CA VAL A 268 54.24 28.29 -22.43
C VAL A 268 55.31 27.21 -22.37
N LYS A 269 55.43 26.54 -21.21
CA LYS A 269 56.23 25.31 -21.06
C LYS A 269 55.30 24.11 -21.22
N LEU A 270 55.59 23.26 -22.20
CA LEU A 270 54.93 21.97 -22.40
C LEU A 270 55.86 20.86 -21.93
N GLY A 271 55.28 19.79 -21.37
CA GLY A 271 56.02 18.58 -21.01
C GLY A 271 56.55 17.89 -22.28
N ARG A 272 57.78 17.36 -22.21
CA ARG A 272 58.28 16.45 -23.25
C ARG A 272 57.55 15.11 -23.20
#